data_AF-A0A137QM79-F1
#
_entry.id   AF-A0A137QM79-F1
#
_cell.length_a   1.000
_cell.length_b   1.000
_cell.length_c   1.000
_cell.angle_alpha   90.00
_cell.angle_beta   90.00
_cell.angle_gamma   90.00
#
_symmetry.space_group_name_H-M   'P 1'
#
loop_
_entity.id
_entity.type
_entity.pdbx_description
1 polymer ?
#
loop_
_entity_poly.entity_id
_entity_poly.type
_entity_poly.pdbx_seq_one_letter_code
_entity_poly.pdbx_strand_id
1 'polypeptide(L)'
;MFLGQLFASGPRAWFTSRRLFSTTPIIEAGYKLKSHSGAKKRWRSLASGKSFKRVRVVSLKEDCVNHRKMQDKAYHSHLAVSKSPARKNRLSQTAYSNPSQTHQLRKVLLPYGSN
;
A
#
# COMPACT_ATOMS: atom_id res chain seq x y z
N MET A 1 50.76 -47.25 18.28
CA MET A 1 49.43 -47.68 17.80
C MET A 1 48.41 -46.67 18.29
N PHE A 2 47.92 -45.77 17.43
CA PHE A 2 46.73 -44.96 17.68
C PHE A 2 46.10 -44.63 16.32
N LEU A 3 45.05 -45.37 15.95
CA LEU A 3 44.17 -45.03 14.83
C LEU A 3 43.17 -43.98 15.30
N GLY A 4 43.19 -42.81 14.68
CA GLY A 4 42.18 -41.76 14.88
C GLY A 4 40.90 -42.08 14.12
N GLN A 5 39.77 -42.07 14.83
CA GLN A 5 38.43 -42.14 14.27
C GLN A 5 38.09 -40.87 13.47
N LEU A 6 37.68 -41.05 12.20
CA LEU A 6 37.00 -40.01 11.43
C LEU A 6 35.52 -39.96 11.83
N PHE A 7 35.06 -38.77 12.24
CA PHE A 7 33.65 -38.49 12.46
C PHE A 7 32.88 -38.47 11.13
N ALA A 8 31.84 -39.31 11.05
CA ALA A 8 30.84 -39.25 9.99
C ALA A 8 29.96 -38.01 10.15
N SER A 9 30.04 -37.08 9.19
CA SER A 9 29.09 -35.97 9.05
C SER A 9 28.07 -36.31 7.96
N GLY A 10 26.95 -36.91 8.36
CA GLY A 10 25.79 -37.05 7.48
C GLY A 10 25.17 -35.69 7.15
N PRO A 11 24.65 -35.45 5.93
CA PRO A 11 23.98 -34.21 5.60
C PRO A 11 22.66 -34.14 6.37
N ARG A 12 22.55 -33.14 7.24
CA ARG A 12 21.30 -32.75 7.88
C ARG A 12 20.34 -32.35 6.77
N ALA A 13 19.31 -33.13 6.50
CA ALA A 13 18.27 -32.76 5.54
C ALA A 13 17.46 -31.60 6.13
N TRP A 14 17.65 -30.40 5.58
CA TRP A 14 16.81 -29.26 5.87
C TRP A 14 15.47 -29.56 5.21
N PHE A 15 14.52 -30.07 5.99
CA PHE A 15 13.14 -30.17 5.55
C PHE A 15 12.68 -28.78 5.15
N THR A 16 12.62 -28.50 3.84
CA THR A 16 11.95 -27.33 3.31
C THR A 16 10.47 -27.54 3.58
N SER A 17 9.97 -27.02 4.69
CA SER A 17 8.55 -27.03 5.01
C SER A 17 7.85 -26.18 3.95
N ARG A 18 7.28 -26.84 2.93
CA ARG A 18 6.45 -26.18 1.92
C ARG A 18 5.23 -25.65 2.67
N ARG A 19 5.09 -24.33 2.78
CA ARG A 19 3.84 -23.69 3.22
C ARG A 19 2.75 -24.06 2.23
N LEU A 20 2.00 -25.12 2.54
CA LEU A 20 0.76 -25.44 1.86
C LEU A 20 -0.28 -24.44 2.36
N PHE A 21 -0.71 -23.53 1.49
CA PHE A 21 -1.84 -22.67 1.80
C PHE A 21 -3.12 -23.48 1.65
N SER A 22 -3.95 -23.51 2.70
CA SER A 22 -5.30 -24.06 2.64
C SER A 22 -6.14 -23.24 1.65
N THR A 23 -6.60 -23.86 0.57
CA THR A 23 -7.51 -23.26 -0.41
C THR A 23 -8.91 -23.83 -0.20
N THR A 24 -9.57 -23.51 0.92
CA THR A 24 -11.00 -23.80 1.02
C THR A 24 -11.76 -22.92 0.02
N PRO A 25 -12.73 -23.47 -0.75
CA PRO A 25 -13.52 -22.69 -1.68
C PRO A 25 -14.37 -21.65 -0.92
N ILE A 26 -14.32 -20.40 -1.40
CA ILE A 26 -14.88 -19.19 -0.77
C ILE A 26 -16.42 -19.23 -0.57
N ILE A 27 -17.11 -20.18 -1.19
CA ILE A 27 -18.58 -20.21 -1.29
C ILE A 27 -19.25 -20.58 0.03
N GLU A 28 -18.59 -21.35 0.90
CA GLU A 28 -19.24 -21.99 2.06
C GLU A 28 -19.63 -21.02 3.20
N ALA A 29 -19.09 -19.80 3.23
CA ALA A 29 -19.24 -18.88 4.38
C ALA A 29 -19.77 -17.47 4.06
N GLY A 30 -20.37 -17.22 2.89
CA GLY A 30 -21.03 -15.93 2.59
C GLY A 30 -20.10 -14.70 2.75
N TYR A 31 -18.80 -14.88 2.48
CA TYR A 31 -17.77 -13.89 2.77
C TYR A 31 -17.95 -12.62 1.93
N LYS A 32 -18.17 -11.48 2.60
CA LYS A 32 -18.18 -10.15 1.98
C LYS A 32 -16.75 -9.64 1.80
N LEU A 33 -16.42 -9.15 0.60
CA LEU A 33 -15.15 -8.46 0.36
C LEU A 33 -15.03 -7.24 1.28
N LYS A 34 -13.82 -6.93 1.75
CA LYS A 34 -13.56 -5.76 2.58
C LYS A 34 -12.63 -4.80 1.85
N SER A 35 -12.97 -3.51 1.87
CA SER A 35 -12.05 -2.50 1.36
C SER A 35 -10.85 -2.37 2.30
N HIS A 36 -9.65 -2.37 1.73
CA HIS A 36 -8.40 -2.19 2.45
C HIS A 36 -8.38 -0.81 3.13
N SER A 37 -8.39 -0.81 4.46
CA SER A 37 -8.57 0.40 5.28
C SER A 37 -7.48 1.46 5.02
N GLY A 38 -6.24 1.02 4.83
CA GLY A 38 -5.12 1.91 4.53
C GLY A 38 -5.20 2.53 3.13
N ALA A 39 -5.74 1.81 2.15
CA ALA A 39 -5.93 2.34 0.79
C ALA A 39 -7.09 3.34 0.79
N LYS A 40 -8.18 3.00 1.49
CA LYS A 40 -9.37 3.85 1.62
C LYS A 40 -9.09 5.18 2.33
N LYS A 41 -8.06 5.26 3.18
CA LYS A 41 -7.66 6.53 3.80
C LYS A 41 -6.84 7.44 2.87
N ARG A 42 -6.10 6.87 1.93
CA ARG A 42 -5.12 7.58 1.10
C ARG A 42 -5.59 7.90 -0.32
N TRP A 43 -6.53 7.11 -0.85
CA TRP A 43 -7.06 7.28 -2.20
C TRP A 43 -8.54 7.62 -2.17
N ARG A 44 -8.98 8.45 -3.13
CA ARG A 44 -10.39 8.80 -3.36
C ARG A 44 -10.75 8.49 -4.82
N SER A 45 -11.94 7.95 -5.06
CA SER A 45 -12.45 7.71 -6.41
C SER A 45 -12.94 9.03 -7.00
N LEU A 46 -12.76 9.20 -8.31
CA LEU A 46 -13.43 10.26 -9.06
C LEU A 46 -14.82 9.80 -9.46
N ALA A 47 -15.73 10.75 -9.72
CA ALA A 47 -17.07 10.48 -10.21
C ALA A 47 -17.05 9.66 -11.53
N SER A 48 -16.01 9.81 -12.34
CA SER A 48 -15.82 9.04 -13.56
C SER A 48 -15.50 7.55 -13.35
N GLY A 49 -15.15 7.13 -12.12
CA GLY A 49 -14.83 5.73 -11.77
C GLY A 49 -13.57 5.15 -12.41
N LYS A 50 -12.94 5.87 -13.35
CA LYS A 50 -11.78 5.41 -14.13
C LYS A 50 -10.43 5.67 -13.45
N SER A 51 -10.38 6.64 -12.54
CA SER A 51 -9.13 7.03 -11.86
C SER A 51 -9.38 7.38 -10.40
N PHE A 52 -8.35 7.19 -9.58
CA PHE A 52 -8.30 7.62 -8.19
C PHE A 52 -7.40 8.84 -8.03
N LYS A 53 -7.84 9.79 -7.20
CA LYS A 53 -7.03 10.93 -6.77
C LYS A 53 -6.37 10.63 -5.43
N ARG A 54 -5.17 11.17 -5.25
CA ARG A 54 -4.47 11.28 -3.98
C ARG A 54 -3.88 12.67 -3.84
N VAL A 55 -3.65 13.08 -2.61
CA VAL A 55 -2.91 14.32 -2.33
C VAL A 55 -1.44 14.11 -2.74
N ARG A 56 -0.89 15.02 -3.56
CA ARG A 56 0.55 15.21 -3.65
C ARG A 56 0.94 16.17 -2.51
N VAL A 57 2.20 16.14 -2.18
CA VAL A 57 2.85 16.72 -0.99
C VAL A 57 3.01 18.29 -0.97
N VAL A 58 2.07 19.18 -0.60
CA VAL A 58 2.24 20.46 0.21
C VAL A 58 1.08 21.40 -0.11
N SER A 59 -0.05 21.43 0.60
CA SER A 59 -0.89 22.64 0.55
C SER A 59 -0.25 23.67 1.47
N LEU A 60 0.14 24.82 0.92
CA LEU A 60 0.34 26.01 1.74
C LEU A 60 -0.99 26.30 2.44
N LYS A 61 -0.87 26.67 3.70
CA LYS A 61 -1.94 27.13 4.60
C LYS A 61 -2.78 28.11 3.80
N GLU A 62 -3.97 27.71 3.39
CA GLU A 62 -5.24 28.32 3.81
C GLU A 62 -6.34 27.49 3.15
N ASP A 63 -7.11 26.77 3.97
CA ASP A 63 -8.39 26.16 3.59
C ASP A 63 -9.03 25.60 4.87
N CYS A 64 -9.35 26.50 5.81
CA CYS A 64 -10.12 26.17 7.01
C CYS A 64 -11.64 26.20 6.77
N VAL A 65 -12.10 26.39 5.53
CA VAL A 65 -13.53 26.64 5.22
C VAL A 65 -14.30 25.37 4.82
N ASN A 66 -13.61 24.31 4.39
CA ASN A 66 -14.26 23.10 3.92
C ASN A 66 -13.79 21.93 4.77
N HIS A 67 -14.71 21.28 5.49
CA HIS A 67 -14.55 20.03 6.27
C HIS A 67 -13.98 18.86 5.42
N ARG A 68 -12.80 19.02 4.82
CA ARG A 68 -12.15 18.02 3.97
C ARG A 68 -11.27 17.14 4.83
N LYS A 69 -11.70 15.89 4.98
CA LYS A 69 -10.98 14.81 5.65
C LYS A 69 -9.52 14.76 5.18
N MET A 70 -8.62 15.02 6.11
CA MET A 70 -7.17 15.05 5.92
C MET A 70 -6.68 13.69 5.39
N GLN A 71 -5.92 13.70 4.30
CA GLN A 71 -5.27 12.50 3.74
C GLN A 71 -3.79 12.49 4.10
N ASP A 72 -3.25 11.31 4.42
CA ASP A 72 -1.85 11.14 4.82
C ASP A 72 -0.90 11.61 3.71
N LYS A 73 -0.07 12.59 4.04
CA LYS A 73 0.84 13.25 3.11
C LYS A 73 2.19 12.53 3.10
N ALA A 74 2.64 12.04 1.95
CA ALA A 74 4.01 11.54 1.80
C ALA A 74 5.03 12.70 2.00
N TYR A 75 6.24 12.46 2.51
CA TYR A 75 7.31 13.49 2.61
C TYR A 75 6.91 14.82 3.32
N HIS A 76 6.05 14.78 4.33
CA HIS A 76 5.58 15.95 5.09
C HIS A 76 5.71 15.92 6.59
N SER A 77 6.19 14.82 7.15
CA SER A 77 6.39 14.72 8.59
C SER A 77 7.61 15.53 9.08
N HIS A 78 8.65 15.70 8.26
CA HIS A 78 9.88 16.42 8.59
C HIS A 78 10.65 16.82 7.32
N LEU A 79 11.59 17.77 7.43
CA LEU A 79 12.47 18.26 6.34
C LEU A 79 11.77 18.99 5.17
N ALA A 80 10.93 19.99 5.50
CA ALA A 80 10.38 20.93 4.51
C ALA A 80 11.30 22.14 4.22
N VAL A 81 12.32 22.37 5.05
CA VAL A 81 13.23 23.52 4.99
C VAL A 81 14.10 23.48 3.74
N SER A 82 14.67 22.32 3.41
CA SER A 82 15.56 22.13 2.25
C SER A 82 14.84 22.06 0.89
N LYS A 83 13.51 22.20 0.86
CA LYS A 83 12.73 22.12 -0.39
C LYS A 83 12.54 23.52 -0.97
N SER A 84 12.89 23.67 -2.25
CA SER A 84 12.63 24.91 -2.99
C SER A 84 11.13 25.25 -3.03
N PRO A 85 10.76 26.53 -3.09
CA PRO A 85 9.36 26.95 -3.22
C PRO A 85 8.65 26.31 -4.42
N ALA A 86 9.30 26.24 -5.58
CA ALA A 86 8.75 25.57 -6.76
C ALA A 86 8.46 24.08 -6.52
N ARG A 87 9.33 23.38 -5.78
CA ARG A 87 9.12 21.98 -5.40
C ARG A 87 7.92 21.85 -4.45
N LYS A 88 7.76 22.78 -3.49
CA LYS A 88 6.58 22.82 -2.60
C LYS A 88 5.29 23.02 -3.42
N ASN A 89 5.28 23.96 -4.36
CA ASN A 89 4.11 24.24 -5.20
C ASN A 89 3.74 23.08 -6.13
N ARG A 90 4.70 22.41 -6.78
CA ARG A 90 4.39 21.23 -7.62
C ARG A 90 3.81 20.09 -6.79
N LEU A 91 4.36 19.94 -5.60
CA LEU A 91 3.93 18.91 -4.70
C LEU A 91 2.59 19.30 -4.03
N SER A 92 2.12 20.55 -4.02
CA SER A 92 0.78 20.90 -3.50
C SER A 92 -0.39 20.26 -4.22
N GLN A 93 -0.18 19.95 -5.50
CA GLN A 93 -1.24 19.62 -6.42
C GLN A 93 -1.85 18.24 -6.15
N THR A 94 -3.02 17.96 -6.70
CA THR A 94 -3.53 16.58 -6.66
C THR A 94 -2.77 15.71 -7.66
N ALA A 95 -2.56 14.44 -7.32
CA ALA A 95 -1.98 13.46 -8.22
C ALA A 95 -3.00 12.36 -8.51
N TYR A 96 -3.07 11.94 -9.76
CA TYR A 96 -3.90 10.83 -10.19
C TYR A 96 -3.11 9.52 -10.16
N SER A 97 -3.84 8.42 -10.03
CA SER A 97 -3.30 7.07 -10.18
C SER A 97 -2.86 6.84 -11.62
N ASN A 98 -1.77 6.11 -11.79
CA ASN A 98 -1.41 5.57 -13.10
C ASN A 98 -2.32 4.36 -13.44
N PRO A 99 -2.44 3.96 -14.72
CA PRO A 99 -3.32 2.88 -15.14
C PRO A 99 -3.07 1.54 -14.40
N SER A 100 -1.80 1.19 -14.18
CA SER A 100 -1.42 -0.04 -13.48
C SER A 100 -1.84 -0.03 -11.99
N GLN A 101 -1.72 1.12 -11.33
CA GLN A 101 -2.19 1.35 -9.96
C GLN A 101 -3.70 1.32 -9.89
N THR A 102 -4.38 1.89 -10.88
CA THR A 102 -5.84 1.86 -10.98
C THR A 102 -6.36 0.42 -11.03
N HIS A 103 -5.69 -0.47 -11.76
CA HIS A 103 -6.06 -1.89 -11.79
C HIS A 103 -5.98 -2.53 -10.39
N GLN A 104 -4.86 -2.34 -9.69
CA GLN A 104 -4.67 -2.85 -8.33
C GLN A 104 -5.67 -2.24 -7.33
N LEU A 105 -5.94 -0.94 -7.43
CA LEU A 105 -6.89 -0.25 -6.56
C LEU A 105 -8.32 -0.76 -6.78
N ARG A 106 -8.75 -0.97 -8.02
CA ARG A 106 -10.11 -1.45 -8.32
C ARG A 106 -10.31 -2.91 -7.96
N LYS A 107 -9.33 -3.77 -8.26
CA LYS A 107 -9.51 -5.22 -8.18
C LYS A 107 -9.17 -5.79 -6.80
N VAL A 108 -8.16 -5.23 -6.13
CA VAL A 108 -7.60 -5.84 -4.92
C VAL A 108 -7.93 -5.02 -3.68
N LEU A 109 -7.75 -3.70 -3.74
CA LEU A 109 -7.74 -2.88 -2.51
C LEU A 109 -9.08 -2.20 -2.21
N LEU A 110 -9.80 -1.75 -3.23
CA LEU A 110 -11.03 -0.96 -3.10
C LEU A 110 -12.13 -1.54 -4.00
N PRO A 111 -12.63 -2.76 -3.69
CA PRO A 111 -13.67 -3.41 -4.49
C PRO A 111 -14.96 -2.58 -4.56
N TYR A 112 -15.26 -1.81 -3.52
CA TYR A 112 -16.41 -0.89 -3.47
C TYR A 112 -16.02 0.59 -3.65
N GLY A 113 -14.79 0.87 -4.09
CA GLY A 113 -14.28 2.22 -4.18
C GLY A 113 -14.06 2.90 -2.82
N SER A 114 -14.02 4.24 -2.84
CA SER A 114 -13.72 5.08 -1.69
C SER A 114 -14.56 6.36 -1.74
N ASN A 115 -15.67 6.36 -1.00
CA ASN A 115 -16.50 7.56 -0.77
C ASN A 115 -15.66 8.71 -0.18
#